data_AF-A0A6G8NRH7-F1
#
_entry.id   AF-A0A6G8NRH7-F1
#
_cell.length_a   1.000
_cell.length_b   1.000
_cell.length_c   1.000
_cell.angle_alpha   90.00
_cell.angle_beta   90.00
_cell.angle_gamma   90.00
#
_symmetry.space_group_name_H-M   'P 1'
#
loop_
_entity.id
_entity.type
_entity.pdbx_description
1 polymer ?
#
loop_
_entity_poly.entity_id
_entity_poly.type
_entity_poly.pdbx_seq_one_letter_code
_entity_poly.pdbx_strand_id
1 'polypeptide(L)'
;MKDSFFEMFEEQFGTATSSVPVPEESLRKFKGVLPDKLLDHWRNFGWSCYAEGLFWTVDPDSYEDLADIWLEDTPFEEIDRYHVIARTGFGDLFLWGERTGPKVTIACAVHAIVAMEQDVRSKLDDPEQEIGIFFAGLQRTECDLKDQGRKSLFAQAIKTLGSLNSTEVYGFEPALIAGGRMTVNHLKKVNLDVHLRLLRQLAPPKIPFTQTQL
;
A
#
# COMPACT_ATOMS: atom_id res chain seq x y z
N MET A 1 6.53 -1.84 27.24
CA MET A 1 7.67 -1.26 26.50
C MET A 1 7.14 -0.97 25.12
N LYS A 2 7.23 0.27 24.63
CA LYS A 2 6.80 0.57 23.26
C LYS A 2 7.64 -0.29 22.31
N ASP A 3 7.02 -0.83 21.27
CA ASP A 3 7.74 -1.61 20.26
C ASP A 3 8.63 -0.67 19.45
N SER A 4 9.94 -0.88 19.52
CA SER A 4 10.94 0.02 18.92
C SER A 4 10.74 0.20 17.42
N PHE A 5 10.13 -0.78 16.73
CA PHE A 5 9.90 -0.67 15.29
C PHE A 5 8.83 0.38 14.94
N PHE A 6 7.75 0.44 15.72
CA PHE A 6 6.71 1.45 15.50
C PHE A 6 7.14 2.83 15.98
N GLU A 7 8.04 2.92 16.96
CA GLU A 7 8.65 4.19 17.34
C GLU A 7 9.43 4.80 16.16
N MET A 8 10.23 4.00 15.45
CA MET A 8 10.93 4.44 14.24
C MET A 8 9.96 4.90 13.15
N PHE A 9 8.84 4.19 12.98
CA PHE A 9 7.79 4.60 12.06
C PHE A 9 7.15 5.94 12.46
N GLU A 10 6.82 6.14 13.75
CA GLU A 10 6.26 7.40 14.25
C GLU A 10 7.25 8.56 14.14
N GLU A 11 8.56 8.33 14.33
CA GLU A 11 9.59 9.35 14.09
C GLU A 11 9.59 9.80 12.62
N GLN A 12 9.38 8.86 11.70
CA GLN A 12 9.37 9.13 10.27
C GLN A 12 8.05 9.74 9.79
N PHE A 13 6.89 9.21 10.20
CA PHE A 13 5.57 9.59 9.68
C PHE A 13 4.76 10.50 10.59
N GLY A 14 5.19 10.68 11.84
CA GLY A 14 4.40 11.31 12.89
C GLY A 14 3.32 10.38 13.45
N THR A 15 2.59 10.88 14.44
CA THR A 15 1.42 10.20 14.98
C THR A 15 0.25 10.20 13.98
N ALA A 16 -0.68 9.27 14.14
CA ALA A 16 -1.90 9.22 13.32
C ALA A 16 -2.65 10.57 13.35
N THR A 17 -3.00 11.08 12.17
CA THR A 17 -3.77 12.33 12.00
C THR A 17 -5.29 12.10 12.02
N SER A 18 -5.72 10.88 11.68
CA SER A 18 -7.09 10.41 11.84
C SER A 18 -7.10 8.89 11.92
N SER A 19 -8.15 8.32 12.50
CA SER A 19 -8.26 6.87 12.65
C SER A 19 -9.71 6.41 12.78
N VAL A 20 -9.96 5.18 12.34
CA VAL A 20 -11.20 4.43 12.58
C VAL A 20 -10.89 3.26 13.52
N PRO A 21 -11.60 3.12 14.65
CA PRO A 21 -11.43 1.97 15.55
C PRO A 21 -11.66 0.65 14.80
N VAL A 22 -10.79 -0.33 15.02
CA VAL A 22 -10.92 -1.64 14.40
C VAL A 22 -11.92 -2.50 15.17
N PRO A 23 -12.96 -3.06 14.51
CA PRO A 23 -13.88 -3.99 15.16
C PRO A 23 -13.16 -5.24 15.67
N GLU A 24 -13.54 -5.74 16.86
CA GLU A 24 -12.96 -6.98 17.41
C GLU A 24 -13.27 -8.22 16.54
N GLU A 25 -14.31 -8.16 15.71
CA GLU A 25 -14.57 -9.19 14.69
C GLU A 25 -13.46 -9.22 13.63
N SER A 26 -13.05 -8.08 13.10
CA SER A 26 -11.93 -7.98 12.14
C SER A 26 -10.62 -8.45 12.77
N LEU A 27 -10.33 -8.06 14.02
CA LEU A 27 -9.12 -8.53 14.73
C LEU A 27 -9.13 -10.06 14.93
N ARG A 28 -10.29 -10.65 15.25
CA ARG A 28 -10.42 -12.11 15.36
C ARG A 28 -10.30 -12.81 14.01
N LYS A 29 -10.84 -12.22 12.93
CA LYS A 29 -10.76 -12.77 11.57
C LYS A 29 -9.31 -12.93 11.11
N PHE A 30 -8.48 -11.92 11.37
CA PHE A 30 -7.08 -11.92 10.94
C PHE A 30 -6.10 -12.56 11.93
N LYS A 31 -6.58 -13.03 13.08
CA LYS A 31 -5.73 -13.71 14.05
C LYS A 31 -5.17 -15.01 13.47
N GLY A 32 -3.84 -15.14 13.46
CA GLY A 32 -3.14 -16.27 12.84
C GLY A 32 -2.98 -16.18 11.33
N VAL A 33 -3.50 -15.11 10.70
CA VAL A 33 -3.31 -14.78 9.28
C VAL A 33 -2.31 -13.62 9.15
N LEU A 34 -2.52 -12.58 9.96
CA LEU A 34 -1.61 -11.45 10.11
C LEU A 34 -0.84 -11.56 11.43
N PRO A 35 0.35 -10.94 11.54
CA PRO A 35 1.12 -10.92 12.78
C PRO A 35 0.34 -10.27 13.93
N ASP A 36 0.45 -10.83 15.12
CA ASP A 36 -0.24 -10.32 16.32
C ASP A 36 0.21 -8.88 16.62
N LYS A 37 1.47 -8.52 16.34
CA LYS A 37 1.99 -7.16 16.44
C LYS A 37 1.23 -6.15 15.56
N LEU A 38 0.82 -6.53 14.35
CA LEU A 38 0.00 -5.66 13.50
C LEU A 38 -1.40 -5.49 14.08
N LEU A 39 -1.99 -6.59 14.55
CA LEU A 39 -3.32 -6.59 15.15
C LEU A 39 -3.36 -5.78 16.45
N ASP A 40 -2.30 -5.84 17.26
CA ASP A 40 -2.13 -5.03 18.46
C ASP A 40 -1.97 -3.54 18.12
N HIS A 41 -1.21 -3.22 17.07
CA HIS A 41 -1.12 -1.84 16.55
C HIS A 41 -2.50 -1.34 16.12
N TRP A 42 -3.25 -2.12 15.34
CA TRP A 42 -4.61 -1.78 14.93
C TRP A 42 -5.59 -1.66 16.09
N ARG A 43 -5.49 -2.51 17.12
CA ARG A 43 -6.33 -2.40 18.32
C ARG A 43 -6.10 -1.08 19.06
N ASN A 44 -4.85 -0.64 19.15
CA ASN A 44 -4.48 0.56 19.91
C ASN A 44 -4.70 1.85 19.13
N PHE A 45 -4.39 1.85 17.84
CA PHE A 45 -4.37 3.06 17.02
C PHE A 45 -5.49 3.11 15.99
N GLY A 46 -6.15 2.00 15.67
CA GLY A 46 -7.14 1.88 14.62
C GLY A 46 -6.53 1.82 13.21
N TRP A 47 -7.38 1.70 12.20
CA TRP A 47 -6.98 1.94 10.81
C TRP A 47 -6.78 3.44 10.61
N SER A 48 -5.51 3.82 10.44
CA SER A 48 -5.01 5.14 10.73
C SER A 48 -4.42 5.81 9.49
N CYS A 49 -4.63 7.12 9.40
CA CYS A 49 -4.00 8.02 8.44
C CYS A 49 -2.74 8.64 9.07
N TYR A 50 -1.64 8.68 8.33
CA TYR A 50 -0.38 9.27 8.75
C TYR A 50 0.11 10.30 7.72
N ALA A 51 0.94 11.24 8.20
CA ALA A 51 1.57 12.28 7.37
C ALA A 51 0.57 12.99 6.42
N GLU A 52 -0.57 13.43 6.96
CA GLU A 52 -1.62 14.18 6.24
C GLU A 52 -2.24 13.42 5.04
N GLY A 53 -2.18 12.10 5.09
CA GLY A 53 -2.65 11.24 4.01
C GLY A 53 -1.57 10.93 2.99
N LEU A 54 -0.33 10.78 3.43
CA LEU A 54 0.70 10.14 2.61
C LEU A 54 0.59 8.61 2.70
N PHE A 55 0.21 8.11 3.88
CA PHE A 55 0.18 6.68 4.21
C PHE A 55 -1.01 6.35 5.11
N TRP A 56 -1.59 5.16 4.92
CA TRP A 56 -2.67 4.64 5.74
C TRP A 56 -2.46 3.17 6.06
N THR A 57 -2.77 2.77 7.29
CA THR A 57 -3.15 1.38 7.57
C THR A 57 -4.63 1.20 7.24
N VAL A 58 -5.00 0.03 6.73
CA VAL A 58 -6.35 -0.21 6.18
C VAL A 58 -6.95 -1.50 6.68
N ASP A 59 -8.27 -1.60 6.54
CA ASP A 59 -9.01 -2.85 6.63
C ASP A 59 -8.74 -3.71 5.40
N PRO A 60 -8.11 -4.90 5.50
CA PRO A 60 -7.83 -5.71 4.34
C PRO A 60 -9.10 -6.17 3.60
N ASP A 61 -10.22 -6.37 4.31
CA ASP A 61 -11.49 -6.82 3.70
C ASP A 61 -12.01 -5.80 2.69
N SER A 62 -11.82 -4.51 2.97
CA SER A 62 -12.24 -3.43 2.07
C SER A 62 -11.43 -3.38 0.77
N TYR A 63 -10.35 -4.15 0.65
CA TYR A 63 -9.43 -4.16 -0.49
C TYR A 63 -9.28 -5.55 -1.13
N GLU A 64 -9.93 -6.61 -0.62
CA GLU A 64 -9.79 -8.00 -1.11
C GLU A 64 -10.07 -8.07 -2.62
N ASP A 65 -11.26 -7.62 -3.05
CA ASP A 65 -11.64 -7.58 -4.47
C ASP A 65 -10.68 -6.74 -5.35
N LEU A 66 -10.10 -5.68 -4.78
CA LEU A 66 -9.20 -4.80 -5.53
C LEU A 66 -7.83 -5.46 -5.71
N ALA A 67 -7.32 -6.10 -4.66
CA ALA A 67 -6.08 -6.86 -4.72
C ALA A 67 -6.21 -8.01 -5.72
N ASP A 68 -7.29 -8.78 -5.64
CA ASP A 68 -7.56 -9.90 -6.54
C ASP A 68 -7.54 -9.47 -8.01
N ILE A 69 -8.25 -8.39 -8.36
CA ILE A 69 -8.25 -7.85 -9.73
C ILE A 69 -6.85 -7.43 -10.21
N TRP A 70 -6.03 -6.87 -9.33
CA TRP A 70 -4.66 -6.49 -9.71
C TRP A 70 -3.71 -7.67 -9.86
N LEU A 71 -3.94 -8.76 -9.11
CA LEU A 71 -3.12 -9.96 -9.10
C LEU A 71 -3.60 -11.03 -10.11
N GLU A 72 -4.83 -10.94 -10.58
CA GLU A 72 -5.41 -11.80 -11.63
C GLU A 72 -4.52 -11.81 -12.88
N ASP A 73 -4.35 -12.99 -13.47
CA ASP A 73 -3.48 -13.28 -14.61
C ASP A 73 -1.98 -13.00 -14.34
N THR A 74 -1.57 -12.99 -13.08
CA THR A 74 -0.16 -12.85 -12.70
C THR A 74 0.31 -14.05 -11.86
N PRO A 75 1.63 -14.34 -11.82
CA PRO A 75 2.14 -15.44 -10.99
C PRO A 75 1.82 -15.30 -9.50
N PHE A 76 1.56 -14.07 -9.03
CA PHE A 76 1.31 -13.81 -7.62
C PHE A 76 0.06 -14.53 -7.12
N GLU A 77 -1.01 -14.63 -7.92
CA GLU A 77 -2.25 -15.33 -7.55
C GLU A 77 -2.01 -16.78 -7.08
N GLU A 78 -1.00 -17.46 -7.64
CA GLU A 78 -0.63 -18.84 -7.29
C GLU A 78 0.41 -18.93 -6.16
N ILE A 79 1.18 -17.87 -5.92
CA ILE A 79 2.31 -17.88 -4.97
C ILE A 79 1.80 -17.86 -3.53
N ASP A 80 0.85 -16.98 -3.24
CA ASP A 80 0.36 -16.74 -1.88
C ASP A 80 -1.06 -16.17 -1.88
N ARG A 81 -1.68 -16.17 -0.70
CA ARG A 81 -2.86 -15.34 -0.44
C ARG A 81 -2.41 -14.01 0.13
N TYR A 82 -2.87 -12.91 -0.47
CA TYR A 82 -2.43 -11.57 -0.10
C TYR A 82 -3.52 -10.74 0.54
N HIS A 83 -3.12 -9.93 1.52
CA HIS A 83 -3.98 -9.01 2.25
C HIS A 83 -3.40 -7.61 2.18
N VAL A 84 -4.17 -6.61 1.72
CA VAL A 84 -3.69 -5.22 1.75
C VAL A 84 -3.70 -4.71 3.18
N ILE A 85 -2.52 -4.43 3.73
CA ILE A 85 -2.37 -3.95 5.11
C ILE A 85 -2.20 -2.43 5.19
N ALA A 86 -1.77 -1.82 4.09
CA ALA A 86 -1.56 -0.38 4.02
C ALA A 86 -1.62 0.14 2.58
N ARG A 87 -1.78 1.46 2.43
CA ARG A 87 -1.75 2.13 1.12
C ARG A 87 -1.20 3.55 1.17
N THR A 88 -0.77 4.08 0.03
CA THR A 88 -0.27 5.47 -0.09
C THR A 88 -1.36 6.46 -0.55
N GLY A 89 -1.01 7.75 -0.56
CA GLY A 89 -1.87 8.80 -1.12
C GLY A 89 -2.04 8.72 -2.64
N PHE A 90 -1.17 7.98 -3.32
CA PHE A 90 -1.22 7.73 -4.76
C PHE A 90 -1.83 6.37 -5.12
N GLY A 91 -2.25 5.60 -4.11
CA GLY A 91 -2.91 4.31 -4.31
C GLY A 91 -1.95 3.14 -4.52
N ASP A 92 -0.69 3.25 -4.10
CA ASP A 92 0.14 2.04 -3.97
C ASP A 92 -0.40 1.19 -2.82
N LEU A 93 -0.50 -0.12 -3.02
CA LEU A 93 -1.06 -1.07 -2.05
C LEU A 93 0.04 -1.99 -1.54
N PHE A 94 0.28 -1.97 -0.23
CA PHE A 94 1.25 -2.85 0.43
C PHE A 94 0.55 -4.14 0.87
N LEU A 95 1.02 -5.26 0.34
CA LEU A 95 0.41 -6.57 0.55
C LEU A 95 1.20 -7.39 1.56
N TRP A 96 0.48 -8.03 2.47
CA TRP A 96 0.97 -9.12 3.30
C TRP A 96 0.59 -10.45 2.68
N GLY A 97 1.57 -11.22 2.23
CA GLY A 97 1.37 -12.63 1.86
C GLY A 97 1.40 -13.52 3.10
N GLU A 98 0.43 -14.43 3.25
CA GLU A 98 0.34 -15.34 4.41
C GLU A 98 1.62 -16.19 4.61
N ARG A 99 2.33 -16.51 3.52
CA ARG A 99 3.55 -17.32 3.50
C ARG A 99 4.81 -16.50 3.26
N THR A 100 4.71 -15.34 2.63
CA THR A 100 5.87 -14.53 2.21
C THR A 100 6.06 -13.24 3.02
N GLY A 101 5.06 -12.81 3.79
CA GLY A 101 5.09 -11.53 4.51
C GLY A 101 4.97 -10.31 3.59
N PRO A 102 5.53 -9.15 3.96
CA PRO A 102 5.26 -7.86 3.31
C PRO A 102 6.22 -7.60 2.13
N LYS A 103 6.20 -8.49 1.12
CA LYS A 103 7.18 -8.47 0.00
C LYS A 103 6.63 -8.00 -1.34
N VAL A 104 5.32 -7.74 -1.43
CA VAL A 104 4.65 -7.38 -2.67
C VAL A 104 3.98 -6.02 -2.50
N THR A 105 4.17 -5.13 -3.47
CA THR A 105 3.47 -3.84 -3.55
C THR A 105 2.85 -3.69 -4.93
N ILE A 106 1.57 -3.36 -4.99
CA ILE A 106 0.92 -2.96 -6.25
C ILE A 106 1.10 -1.45 -6.39
N ALA A 107 1.96 -1.03 -7.32
CA ALA A 107 2.23 0.36 -7.61
C ALA A 107 1.28 0.87 -8.71
N CYS A 108 0.03 1.13 -8.33
CA CYS A 108 -1.06 1.34 -9.27
C CYS A 108 -0.82 2.50 -10.24
N ALA A 109 -0.33 3.65 -9.74
CA ALA A 109 -0.15 4.85 -10.55
C ALA A 109 0.84 4.65 -11.72
N VAL A 110 1.84 3.78 -11.53
CA VAL A 110 2.86 3.43 -12.54
C VAL A 110 2.59 2.10 -13.24
N HIS A 111 1.45 1.48 -12.94
CA HIS A 111 0.95 0.26 -13.58
C HIS A 111 1.89 -0.95 -13.43
N ALA A 112 2.39 -1.19 -12.21
CA ALA A 112 3.36 -2.24 -11.92
C ALA A 112 3.08 -2.98 -10.61
N ILE A 113 3.51 -4.23 -10.52
CA ILE A 113 3.66 -4.96 -9.26
C ILE A 113 5.15 -5.02 -8.95
N VAL A 114 5.51 -4.60 -7.74
CA VAL A 114 6.89 -4.53 -7.25
C VAL A 114 7.10 -5.65 -6.24
N ALA A 115 8.05 -6.52 -6.54
CA ALA A 115 8.52 -7.60 -5.68
C ALA A 115 9.88 -8.08 -6.17
N MET A 116 10.68 -8.72 -5.31
CA MET A 116 11.85 -9.48 -5.74
C MET A 116 11.48 -10.95 -5.84
N GLU A 117 11.89 -11.61 -6.94
CA GLU A 117 11.56 -13.03 -7.20
C GLU A 117 12.04 -13.95 -6.06
N GLN A 118 13.25 -13.69 -5.55
CA GLN A 118 13.81 -14.44 -4.43
C GLN A 118 13.01 -14.28 -3.13
N ASP A 119 12.42 -13.10 -2.90
CA ASP A 119 11.71 -12.80 -1.65
C ASP A 119 10.35 -13.50 -1.64
N VAL A 120 9.64 -13.51 -2.77
CA VAL A 120 8.33 -14.19 -2.88
C VAL A 120 8.44 -15.71 -2.99
N ARG A 121 9.65 -16.23 -3.20
CA ARG A 121 9.95 -17.67 -3.14
C ARG A 121 10.50 -18.09 -1.77
N SER A 122 10.89 -17.12 -0.93
CA SER A 122 11.38 -17.37 0.42
C SER A 122 10.22 -17.56 1.39
N LYS A 123 10.39 -18.48 2.34
CA LYS A 123 9.40 -18.69 3.39
C LYS A 123 9.56 -17.58 4.44
N LEU A 124 8.43 -17.09 4.92
CA LEU A 124 8.39 -16.22 6.09
C LEU A 124 8.85 -16.98 7.35
N ASP A 125 9.98 -16.54 7.92
CA ASP A 125 10.58 -17.16 9.11
C ASP A 125 9.99 -16.59 10.41
N ASP A 126 9.99 -15.26 10.57
CA ASP A 126 9.43 -14.57 11.73
C ASP A 126 8.45 -13.46 11.30
N PRO A 127 7.14 -13.75 11.29
CA PRO A 127 6.09 -12.78 10.95
C PRO A 127 6.12 -11.51 11.80
N GLU A 128 6.41 -11.63 13.10
CA GLU A 128 6.38 -10.52 14.06
C GLU A 128 7.58 -9.58 13.85
N GLN A 129 8.73 -10.15 13.50
CA GLN A 129 9.91 -9.39 13.12
C GLN A 129 9.74 -8.72 11.76
N GLU A 130 9.24 -9.44 10.74
CA GLU A 130 9.12 -8.91 9.38
C GLU A 130 8.13 -7.74 9.28
N ILE A 131 7.00 -7.79 9.99
CA ILE A 131 6.10 -6.63 10.02
C ILE A 131 6.73 -5.43 10.75
N GLY A 132 7.50 -5.69 11.81
CA GLY A 132 8.26 -4.65 12.50
C GLY A 132 9.28 -3.98 11.56
N ILE A 133 10.06 -4.78 10.84
CA ILE A 133 11.03 -4.29 9.85
C ILE A 133 10.33 -3.51 8.74
N PHE A 134 9.18 -3.97 8.25
CA PHE A 134 8.38 -3.24 7.26
C PHE A 134 8.05 -1.82 7.74
N PHE A 135 7.46 -1.66 8.93
CA PHE A 135 7.11 -0.33 9.45
C PHE A 135 8.34 0.52 9.76
N ALA A 136 9.37 -0.06 10.38
CA ALA A 136 10.58 0.68 10.76
C ALA A 136 11.42 1.11 9.54
N GLY A 137 11.40 0.30 8.48
CA GLY A 137 12.14 0.57 7.25
C GLY A 137 11.44 1.59 6.34
N LEU A 138 10.11 1.69 6.42
CA LEU A 138 9.32 2.50 5.49
C LEU A 138 9.74 3.97 5.51
N GLN A 139 9.96 4.54 4.34
CA GLN A 139 10.31 5.96 4.18
C GLN A 139 9.22 6.74 3.47
N ARG A 140 9.00 8.00 3.87
CA ARG A 140 8.06 8.90 3.15
C ARG A 140 8.37 9.03 1.66
N THR A 141 9.65 8.93 1.29
CA THR A 141 10.08 9.00 -0.12
C THR A 141 9.64 7.80 -0.95
N GLU A 142 9.35 6.67 -0.32
CA GLU A 142 8.82 5.46 -0.99
C GLU A 142 7.30 5.54 -1.14
N CYS A 143 6.62 6.31 -0.30
CA CYS A 143 5.17 6.55 -0.38
C CYS A 143 4.79 7.74 -1.27
N ASP A 144 5.78 8.45 -1.83
CA ASP A 144 5.59 9.66 -2.63
C ASP A 144 6.09 9.47 -4.05
N LEU A 145 5.44 10.13 -5.01
CA LEU A 145 5.90 10.23 -6.38
C LEU A 145 6.66 11.53 -6.58
N LYS A 146 7.62 11.54 -7.50
CA LYS A 146 8.40 12.75 -7.80
C LYS A 146 8.14 13.20 -9.23
N ASP A 147 8.01 14.50 -9.42
CA ASP A 147 7.96 15.06 -10.77
C ASP A 147 9.33 14.95 -11.48
N GLN A 148 9.39 15.37 -12.74
CA GLN A 148 10.64 15.38 -13.53
C GLN A 148 11.77 16.21 -12.88
N GLY A 149 11.43 17.18 -12.04
CA GLY A 149 12.37 17.99 -11.27
C GLY A 149 12.82 17.34 -9.96
N ARG A 150 12.43 16.08 -9.70
CA ARG A 150 12.65 15.33 -8.46
C ARG A 150 11.99 15.96 -7.24
N LYS A 151 10.95 16.78 -7.43
CA LYS A 151 10.19 17.38 -6.33
C LYS A 151 9.03 16.47 -5.93
N SER A 152 8.74 16.44 -4.63
CA SER A 152 7.60 15.73 -4.06
C SER A 152 6.30 16.12 -4.76
N LEU A 153 5.56 15.15 -5.30
CA LEU A 153 4.22 15.40 -5.81
C LEU A 153 3.22 15.48 -4.68
N PHE A 154 3.41 14.75 -3.58
CA PHE A 154 2.50 14.81 -2.45
C PHE A 154 2.42 16.21 -1.85
N ALA A 155 3.58 16.83 -1.58
CA ALA A 155 3.62 18.19 -1.05
C ALA A 155 2.99 19.21 -2.02
N GLN A 156 3.16 19.00 -3.33
CA GLN A 156 2.52 19.83 -4.35
C GLN A 156 0.99 19.60 -4.39
N ALA A 157 0.55 18.35 -4.29
CA ALA A 157 -0.86 17.96 -4.31
C ALA A 157 -1.61 18.49 -3.10
N ILE A 158 -1.06 18.37 -1.88
CA ILE A 158 -1.65 18.98 -0.68
C ILE A 158 -1.85 20.48 -0.86
N LYS A 159 -0.84 21.19 -1.38
CA LYS A 159 -0.92 22.64 -1.59
C LYS A 159 -1.95 23.06 -2.63
N THR A 160 -2.21 22.23 -3.63
CA THR A 160 -3.02 22.60 -4.81
C THR A 160 -4.44 22.01 -4.78
N LEU A 161 -4.59 20.81 -4.24
CA LEU A 161 -5.83 20.02 -4.21
C LEU A 161 -6.39 19.84 -2.79
N GLY A 162 -5.60 20.11 -1.75
CA GLY A 162 -5.95 19.86 -0.35
C GLY A 162 -5.83 18.39 0.04
N SER A 163 -6.00 18.10 1.33
CA SER A 163 -5.85 16.77 1.93
C SER A 163 -6.88 15.75 1.43
N LEU A 164 -6.50 14.48 1.42
CA LEU A 164 -7.35 13.34 1.05
C LEU A 164 -8.25 12.93 2.22
N ASN A 165 -9.47 12.46 1.91
CA ASN A 165 -10.22 11.62 2.82
C ASN A 165 -9.85 10.13 2.64
N SER A 166 -10.43 9.24 3.45
CA SER A 166 -10.08 7.81 3.45
C SER A 166 -10.42 7.08 2.15
N THR A 167 -11.38 7.59 1.37
CA THR A 167 -11.87 7.02 0.10
C THR A 167 -11.24 7.66 -1.14
N GLU A 168 -10.30 8.58 -0.95
CA GLU A 168 -9.67 9.34 -2.03
C GLU A 168 -8.19 8.99 -2.21
N VAL A 169 -7.72 9.12 -3.45
CA VAL A 169 -6.31 9.15 -3.83
C VAL A 169 -6.03 10.33 -4.75
N TYR A 170 -4.76 10.71 -4.88
CA TYR A 170 -4.28 11.58 -5.94
C TYR A 170 -4.02 10.74 -7.19
N GLY A 171 -4.98 10.73 -8.13
CA GLY A 171 -4.89 10.02 -9.40
C GLY A 171 -4.46 10.93 -10.55
N PHE A 172 -3.79 10.36 -11.56
CA PHE A 172 -3.42 11.10 -12.76
C PHE A 172 -4.56 11.10 -13.80
N GLU A 173 -4.86 12.26 -14.36
CA GLU A 173 -5.79 12.44 -15.47
C GLU A 173 -5.13 13.25 -16.61
N PRO A 174 -4.88 12.64 -17.80
CA PRO A 174 -5.03 11.21 -18.10
C PRO A 174 -4.13 10.31 -17.24
N ALA A 175 -4.49 9.03 -17.10
CA ALA A 175 -3.66 8.04 -16.42
C ALA A 175 -2.27 7.94 -17.08
N LEU A 176 -1.22 7.66 -16.30
CA LEU A 176 0.16 7.60 -16.83
C LEU A 176 0.33 6.55 -17.93
N ILE A 177 -0.28 5.37 -17.75
CA ILE A 177 -0.28 4.29 -18.75
C ILE A 177 -1.00 4.70 -20.06
N ALA A 178 -1.91 5.66 -19.99
CA ALA A 178 -2.64 6.21 -21.13
C ALA A 178 -1.98 7.50 -21.70
N GLY A 179 -0.70 7.73 -21.42
CA GLY A 179 0.05 8.90 -21.91
C GLY A 179 -0.05 10.15 -21.02
N GLY A 180 -0.56 10.00 -19.80
CA GLY A 180 -0.55 11.03 -18.76
C GLY A 180 0.86 11.49 -18.40
N ARG A 181 0.94 12.64 -17.72
CA ARG A 181 2.23 13.22 -17.27
C ARG A 181 2.31 13.21 -15.75
N MET A 182 3.45 12.79 -15.24
CA MET A 182 3.75 12.77 -13.80
C MET A 182 4.07 14.19 -13.28
N THR A 183 3.05 15.05 -13.24
CA THR A 183 3.12 16.43 -12.73
C THR A 183 1.87 16.77 -11.90
N VAL A 184 2.00 17.70 -10.95
CA VAL A 184 0.88 18.08 -10.08
C VAL A 184 -0.35 18.59 -10.85
N ASN A 185 -0.15 19.24 -11.99
CA ASN A 185 -1.25 19.78 -12.81
C ASN A 185 -2.15 18.69 -13.40
N HIS A 186 -1.68 17.44 -13.46
CA HIS A 186 -2.45 16.29 -13.92
C HIS A 186 -2.99 15.44 -12.77
N LEU A 187 -2.72 15.82 -11.52
CA LEU A 187 -3.32 15.15 -10.37
C LEU A 187 -4.73 15.66 -10.12
N LYS A 188 -5.61 14.74 -9.75
CA LYS A 188 -6.96 15.00 -9.25
C LYS A 188 -7.18 14.19 -7.98
N LYS A 189 -8.00 14.72 -7.09
CA LYS A 189 -8.60 13.89 -6.04
C LYS A 189 -9.69 13.07 -6.69
N VAL A 190 -9.53 11.75 -6.66
CA VAL A 190 -10.45 10.79 -7.28
C VAL A 190 -10.82 9.71 -6.27
N ASN A 191 -11.94 9.03 -6.50
CA ASN A 191 -12.33 7.89 -5.68
C ASN A 191 -11.31 6.75 -5.85
N LEU A 192 -10.82 6.22 -4.74
CA LEU A 192 -9.79 5.18 -4.68
C LEU A 192 -10.20 3.93 -5.45
N ASP A 193 -11.28 3.28 -5.04
CA ASP A 193 -11.69 1.99 -5.61
C ASP A 193 -11.98 2.12 -7.11
N VAL A 194 -12.76 3.12 -7.50
CA VAL A 194 -13.09 3.37 -8.92
C VAL A 194 -11.83 3.64 -9.74
N HIS A 195 -10.94 4.51 -9.28
CA HIS A 195 -9.74 4.88 -10.04
C HIS A 195 -8.78 3.69 -10.19
N LEU A 196 -8.52 2.95 -9.11
CA LEU A 196 -7.57 1.84 -9.14
C LEU A 196 -8.09 0.66 -9.97
N ARG A 197 -9.40 0.40 -9.98
CA ARG A 197 -10.02 -0.59 -10.89
C ARG A 197 -9.95 -0.15 -12.35
N LEU A 198 -10.18 1.14 -12.64
CA LEU A 198 -10.06 1.68 -13.99
C LEU A 198 -8.62 1.53 -14.51
N LEU A 199 -7.62 1.81 -13.67
CA LEU A 199 -6.20 1.63 -14.05
C LEU A 199 -5.93 0.18 -14.48
N ARG A 200 -6.34 -0.81 -13.68
CA ARG A 200 -6.13 -2.23 -14.00
C ARG A 200 -6.80 -2.68 -15.31
N GLN A 201 -7.90 -2.05 -15.71
CA GLN A 201 -8.58 -2.33 -16.98
C GLN A 201 -7.85 -1.78 -18.21
N LEU A 202 -6.92 -0.82 -18.05
CA LEU A 202 -6.21 -0.21 -19.18
C LEU A 202 -5.14 -1.12 -19.80
N ALA A 203 -4.51 -1.98 -18.99
CA ALA A 203 -3.48 -2.92 -19.43
C ALA A 203 -3.18 -3.98 -18.35
N PRO A 204 -2.49 -5.08 -18.68
CA PRO A 204 -1.85 -5.94 -17.68
C PRO A 204 -0.75 -5.17 -16.91
N PRO A 205 -0.56 -5.41 -15.60
CA PRO A 205 0.50 -4.77 -14.83
C PRO A 205 1.89 -5.25 -15.29
N LYS A 206 2.89 -4.38 -15.19
CA LYS A 206 4.29 -4.79 -15.33
C LYS A 206 4.68 -5.62 -14.11
N ILE A 207 5.15 -6.84 -14.32
CA ILE A 207 5.62 -7.73 -13.25
C ILE A 207 7.15 -7.85 -13.27
N PRO A 208 7.80 -8.13 -12.13
CA PRO A 208 9.27 -8.08 -12.03
C PRO A 208 9.97 -9.34 -12.57
N PHE A 209 9.23 -10.41 -12.82
CA PHE A 209 9.72 -11.68 -13.36
C PHE A 209 8.64 -12.33 -14.24
N THR A 210 9.05 -13.04 -15.30
CA THR A 210 8.15 -13.69 -16.26
C THR A 210 8.11 -15.20 -16.01
N GLN A 211 6.97 -15.86 -16.24
CA GLN A 211 6.71 -17.31 -16.01
C GLN A 211 7.62 -18.29 -16.80
N THR A 212 8.69 -17.84 -17.46
CA THR A 212 9.45 -18.68 -18.40
C THR A 212 10.30 -19.77 -17.72
N GLN A 213 10.17 -20.01 -16.41
CA GLN A 213 10.80 -21.15 -15.72
C GLN A 213 9.93 -21.65 -14.56
N LEU A 214 8.92 -22.45 -14.90
CA LEU A 214 8.39 -23.53 -14.04
C LEU A 214 8.79 -24.87 -14.69
#